data_AF-G7KF11-F1
#
_entry.id   AF-G7KF11-F1
#
_cell.length_a   1.000
_cell.length_b   1.000
_cell.length_c   1.000
_cell.angle_alpha   90.00
_cell.angle_beta   90.00
_cell.angle_gamma   90.00
#
_symmetry.space_group_name_H-M   'P 1'
#
loop_
_entity.id
_entity.type
_entity.pdbx_description
1 polymer ?
#
loop_
_entity_poly.entity_id
_entity_poly.type
_entity_poly.pdbx_seq_one_letter_code
_entity_poly.pdbx_strand_id
1 'polypeptide(L)'
;MDGLWSSCGEERIIVFTTNHKDKVDPALLRPGRMDMHIHLSFLKAKAFRILASNYLEIEEHHQSLFEQIEELLEKVDVTPAVVAEHLLRSEDPDVVLEELIKFLQEIDISRVIMDEGYSQQQCSKNQTELRTSKTSRLWFNCFKSLESRQNRSRKVQITKPQKMSKT
;
A
#
# COMPACT_ATOMS: atom_id res chain seq x y z
N MET A 1 1.44 -23.39 23.29
CA MET A 1 1.86 -23.23 21.88
C MET A 1 2.92 -24.26 21.44
N ASP A 2 3.51 -25.06 22.33
CA ASP A 2 4.58 -26.04 21.97
C ASP A 2 4.13 -27.31 21.21
N GLY A 3 2.82 -27.49 20.95
CA GLY A 3 2.30 -28.69 20.26
C GLY A 3 2.29 -28.63 18.73
N LEU A 4 2.54 -27.45 18.14
CA LEU A 4 2.52 -27.26 16.67
C LEU A 4 3.84 -27.62 15.99
N TRP A 5 4.97 -27.53 16.71
CA TRP A 5 6.31 -27.82 16.18
C TRP A 5 6.82 -29.22 16.52
N SER A 6 6.10 -29.96 17.36
CA SER A 6 6.47 -31.31 17.80
C SER A 6 5.80 -32.43 17.01
N SER A 7 5.07 -32.13 15.92
CA SER A 7 4.42 -33.17 15.10
C SER A 7 5.46 -33.85 14.18
N CYS A 8 6.06 -34.92 14.72
CA CYS A 8 6.95 -35.84 14.01
C CYS A 8 6.18 -36.51 12.86
N GLY A 9 6.44 -36.10 11.61
CA GLY A 9 5.96 -36.81 10.42
C GLY A 9 5.70 -35.98 9.17
N GLU A 10 5.56 -34.65 9.26
CA GLU A 10 5.26 -33.81 8.09
C GLU A 10 6.16 -32.57 8.06
N GLU A 11 6.89 -32.37 6.96
CA GLU A 11 7.62 -31.13 6.68
C GLU A 11 6.59 -30.01 6.48
N ARG A 12 6.58 -29.00 7.36
CA ARG A 12 5.65 -27.87 7.30
C ARG A 12 6.40 -26.55 7.19
N ILE A 13 5.95 -25.69 6.27
CA ILE A 13 6.38 -24.29 6.19
C ILE A 13 5.29 -23.42 6.82
N ILE A 14 5.67 -22.60 7.80
CA ILE A 14 4.76 -21.66 8.47
C ILE A 14 5.20 -20.23 8.15
N VAL A 15 4.32 -19.43 7.56
CA VAL A 15 4.58 -18.04 7.21
C VAL A 15 3.80 -17.13 8.15
N PHE A 16 4.52 -16.23 8.82
CA PHE A 16 3.94 -15.18 9.65
C PHE A 16 4.12 -13.82 8.98
N THR A 17 3.09 -12.98 9.05
CA THR A 17 3.14 -11.60 8.55
C THR A 17 2.88 -10.64 9.70
N THR A 18 3.69 -9.59 9.81
CA THR A 18 3.49 -8.52 10.79
C THR A 18 3.94 -7.19 10.19
N ASN A 19 3.18 -6.13 10.48
CA ASN A 19 3.58 -4.76 10.14
C ASN A 19 4.56 -4.17 11.18
N HIS A 20 4.66 -4.78 12.36
CA HIS A 20 5.44 -4.28 13.49
C HIS A 20 6.32 -5.40 14.05
N LYS A 21 7.53 -5.54 13.49
CA LYS A 21 8.52 -6.53 13.94
C LYS A 21 9.04 -6.23 15.35
N ASP A 22 9.12 -4.95 15.71
CA ASP A 22 9.56 -4.44 17.01
C ASP A 22 8.66 -4.86 18.18
N LYS A 23 7.38 -5.13 17.89
CA LYS A 23 6.39 -5.57 18.89
C LYS A 23 6.34 -7.09 19.06
N VAL A 24 7.10 -7.84 18.24
CA VAL A 24 7.18 -9.30 18.36
C VAL A 24 8.11 -9.64 19.52
N ASP A 25 7.68 -10.57 20.37
CA ASP A 25 8.49 -11.08 21.47
C ASP A 25 9.85 -11.60 20.92
N PRO A 26 10.99 -11.08 21.40
CA PRO A 26 12.32 -11.57 21.00
C PRO A 26 12.50 -13.08 21.23
N ALA A 27 11.73 -13.71 22.14
CA ALA A 27 11.74 -15.15 22.34
C ALA A 27 11.16 -15.95 21.15
N LEU A 28 10.37 -15.33 20.26
CA LEU A 28 9.86 -15.95 19.04
C LEU A 28 10.84 -15.81 17.86
N LEU A 29 11.72 -14.81 17.87
CA LEU A 29 12.70 -14.54 16.81
C LEU A 29 13.97 -15.42 16.92
N ARG A 30 14.02 -16.34 17.91
CA ARG A 30 15.17 -17.23 18.09
C ARG A 30 15.18 -18.32 17.01
N PRO A 31 16.36 -18.76 16.56
CA PRO A 31 16.50 -19.93 15.69
C PRO A 31 15.78 -21.18 16.24
N GLY A 32 15.15 -21.95 15.36
CA GLY A 32 14.23 -23.05 15.67
C GLY A 32 12.76 -22.63 15.80
N ARG A 33 12.44 -21.36 15.51
CA ARG A 33 11.09 -20.78 15.60
C ARG A 33 10.80 -19.95 14.35
N MET A 34 11.13 -18.65 14.38
CA MET A 34 11.07 -17.75 13.23
C MET A 34 12.51 -17.51 12.76
N ASP A 35 12.95 -18.36 11.83
CA ASP A 35 14.37 -18.42 11.45
C ASP A 35 14.68 -17.51 10.26
N MET A 36 13.67 -17.25 9.41
CA MET A 36 13.76 -16.39 8.23
C MET A 36 12.90 -15.15 8.41
N HIS A 37 13.54 -13.98 8.29
CA HIS A 37 12.88 -12.68 8.37
C HIS A 37 13.09 -11.91 7.09
N ILE A 38 12.00 -11.67 6.34
CA ILE A 38 12.00 -10.87 5.12
C ILE A 38 11.28 -9.56 5.41
N HIS A 39 11.94 -8.43 5.15
CA HIS A 39 11.31 -7.11 5.23
C HIS A 39 10.79 -6.71 3.84
N LEU A 40 9.47 -6.48 3.75
CA LEU A 40 8.82 -6.00 2.53
C LEU A 40 8.78 -4.47 2.57
N SER A 41 9.66 -3.83 1.80
CA SER A 41 9.79 -2.37 1.73
C SER A 41 8.88 -1.74 0.67
N PHE A 42 8.93 -0.41 0.59
CA PHE A 42 8.30 0.36 -0.49
C PHE A 42 8.91 0.05 -1.87
N LEU A 43 8.18 0.43 -2.91
CA LEU A 43 8.58 0.22 -4.28
C LEU A 43 9.79 1.10 -4.64
N LYS A 44 10.75 0.52 -5.35
CA LYS A 44 11.93 1.19 -5.89
C LYS A 44 12.08 0.86 -7.37
N ALA A 45 12.89 1.64 -8.09
CA ALA A 45 13.08 1.55 -9.54
C ALA A 45 13.19 0.10 -10.07
N LYS A 46 14.11 -0.69 -9.54
CA LYS A 46 14.30 -2.10 -9.95
C LYS A 46 13.05 -2.96 -9.78
N ALA A 47 12.36 -2.81 -8.65
CA ALA A 47 11.15 -3.58 -8.36
C ALA A 47 9.98 -3.11 -9.24
N PHE A 48 9.92 -1.81 -9.58
CA PHE A 48 8.94 -1.28 -10.51
C PHE A 48 9.11 -1.89 -11.90
N ARG A 49 10.34 -1.98 -12.44
CA ARG A 49 10.59 -2.62 -13.74
C ARG A 49 10.05 -4.04 -13.80
N ILE A 50 10.27 -4.82 -12.75
CA ILE A 50 9.79 -6.20 -12.64
C ILE A 50 8.25 -6.23 -12.58
N LEU A 51 7.61 -5.33 -11.84
CA LEU A 51 6.15 -5.27 -11.81
C LEU A 51 5.59 -4.89 -13.19
N ALA A 52 6.15 -3.86 -13.82
CA ALA A 52 5.70 -3.42 -15.13
C ALA A 52 5.88 -4.51 -16.21
N SER A 53 7.00 -5.23 -16.21
CA SER A 53 7.20 -6.35 -17.13
C SER A 53 6.20 -7.49 -16.89
N ASN A 54 5.89 -7.78 -15.62
CA ASN A 54 4.98 -8.87 -15.28
C ASN A 54 3.50 -8.56 -15.61
N TYR A 55 3.09 -7.30 -15.55
CA TYR A 55 1.70 -6.91 -15.77
C TYR A 55 1.39 -6.42 -17.17
N LEU A 56 2.33 -5.72 -17.81
CA LEU A 56 2.12 -5.07 -19.11
C LEU A 56 2.93 -5.72 -20.24
N GLU A 57 3.79 -6.70 -19.92
CA GLU A 57 4.61 -7.44 -20.90
C GLU A 57 5.47 -6.53 -21.82
N ILE A 58 5.91 -5.38 -21.29
CA ILE A 58 6.65 -4.38 -22.08
C ILE A 58 8.16 -4.66 -22.02
N GLU A 59 8.78 -4.80 -23.19
CA GLU A 59 10.23 -5.03 -23.35
C GLU A 59 10.96 -3.76 -23.85
N GLU A 60 10.96 -2.66 -23.09
CA GLU A 60 11.85 -1.49 -23.30
C GLU A 60 11.37 -0.36 -24.25
N HIS A 61 10.23 -0.46 -24.93
CA HIS A 61 9.76 0.60 -25.84
C HIS A 61 9.36 1.93 -25.16
N HIS A 62 9.29 1.99 -23.83
CA HIS A 62 8.83 3.16 -23.07
C HIS A 62 9.86 3.68 -22.05
N GLN A 63 11.14 3.60 -22.42
CA GLN A 63 12.26 3.92 -21.53
C GLN A 63 12.19 5.32 -20.90
N SER A 64 11.65 6.32 -21.63
CA SER A 64 11.51 7.70 -21.14
C SER A 64 10.44 7.88 -20.04
N LEU A 65 9.34 7.10 -20.10
CA LEU A 65 8.30 7.12 -19.06
C LEU A 65 8.77 6.36 -17.82
N PHE A 66 9.51 5.27 -18.02
CA PHE A 66 10.11 4.53 -16.92
C PHE A 66 11.12 5.38 -16.14
N GLU A 67 12.02 6.10 -16.82
CA GLU A 67 13.00 6.96 -16.16
C GLU A 67 12.33 8.03 -15.28
N GLN A 68 11.26 8.65 -15.77
CA GLN A 68 10.48 9.62 -14.99
C GLN A 68 9.82 8.99 -13.75
N ILE A 69 9.23 7.80 -13.90
CA ILE A 69 8.63 7.08 -12.77
C ILE A 69 9.69 6.69 -11.74
N GLU A 70 10.86 6.24 -12.20
CA GLU A 70 11.98 5.87 -11.34
C GLU A 70 12.47 7.07 -10.52
N GLU A 71 12.61 8.25 -11.13
CA GLU A 71 12.97 9.48 -10.42
C GLU A 71 11.91 9.85 -9.36
N LEU A 72 10.62 9.70 -9.67
CA LEU A 72 9.54 9.99 -8.73
C LEU A 72 9.51 8.98 -7.56
N LEU A 73 9.79 7.70 -7.80
CA LEU A 73 9.85 6.65 -6.77
C LEU A 73 11.05 6.80 -5.81
N GLU A 74 12.05 7.62 -6.16
CA GLU A 74 13.12 8.01 -5.22
C GLU A 74 12.61 9.00 -4.17
N LYS A 75 11.70 9.91 -4.57
CA LYS A 75 11.14 10.98 -3.72
C LYS A 75 9.89 10.53 -2.96
N VAL A 76 9.13 9.60 -3.54
CA VAL A 76 7.84 9.14 -3.02
C VAL A 76 7.89 7.70 -2.54
N ASP A 77 7.40 7.45 -1.32
CA ASP A 77 7.21 6.09 -0.81
C ASP A 77 5.81 5.59 -1.16
N VAL A 78 5.75 4.63 -2.07
CA VAL A 78 4.50 3.97 -2.48
C VAL A 78 4.64 2.47 -2.30
N THR A 79 3.56 1.81 -1.86
CA THR A 79 3.56 0.36 -1.72
C THR A 79 3.40 -0.31 -3.10
N PRO A 80 4.05 -1.45 -3.35
CA PRO A 80 3.89 -2.21 -4.59
C PRO A 80 2.43 -2.49 -4.96
N ALA A 81 1.57 -2.72 -3.95
CA ALA A 81 0.15 -2.98 -4.15
C ALA A 81 -0.60 -1.79 -4.78
N VAL A 82 -0.30 -0.56 -4.35
CA VAL A 82 -0.93 0.65 -4.92
C VAL A 82 -0.50 0.84 -6.37
N VAL A 83 0.79 0.64 -6.66
CA VAL A 83 1.28 0.75 -8.04
C VAL A 83 0.67 -0.34 -8.93
N ALA A 84 0.61 -1.59 -8.45
CA ALA A 84 -0.03 -2.67 -9.19
C ALA A 84 -1.51 -2.39 -9.50
N GLU A 85 -2.25 -1.76 -8.57
CA GLU A 85 -3.63 -1.33 -8.84
C GLU A 85 -3.72 -0.32 -10.00
N HIS A 86 -2.78 0.63 -10.06
CA HIS A 86 -2.71 1.59 -11.16
C HIS A 86 -2.34 0.89 -12.49
N LEU A 87 -1.40 -0.06 -12.45
CA LEU A 87 -0.98 -0.81 -13.63
C LEU A 87 -2.11 -1.65 -14.23
N LEU A 88 -2.99 -2.20 -13.38
CA LEU A 88 -4.11 -3.06 -13.79
C LEU A 88 -5.37 -2.30 -14.23
N ARG A 89 -5.34 -0.97 -14.29
CA ARG A 89 -6.53 -0.16 -14.57
C ARG A 89 -6.90 -0.12 -16.04
N SER A 90 -5.92 -0.28 -16.93
CA SER A 90 -6.09 -0.27 -18.38
C SER A 90 -5.13 -1.27 -19.02
N GLU A 91 -5.43 -1.70 -20.24
CA GLU A 91 -4.59 -2.62 -21.02
C GLU A 91 -3.53 -1.87 -21.85
N ASP A 92 -3.71 -0.55 -22.05
CA ASP A 92 -2.80 0.28 -22.83
C ASP A 92 -1.62 0.77 -21.98
N PRO A 93 -0.37 0.33 -22.25
CA PRO A 93 0.83 0.71 -21.50
C PRO A 93 1.05 2.22 -21.40
N ASP A 94 0.87 2.96 -22.49
CA ASP A 94 1.20 4.38 -22.54
C ASP A 94 0.24 5.17 -21.61
N VAL A 95 -1.05 4.85 -21.71
CA VAL A 95 -2.09 5.48 -20.86
C VAL A 95 -1.85 5.17 -19.38
N VAL A 96 -1.53 3.92 -19.06
CA VAL A 96 -1.27 3.48 -17.68
C VAL A 96 -0.06 4.20 -17.08
N LEU A 97 1.04 4.28 -17.83
CA LEU A 97 2.27 4.91 -17.35
C LEU A 97 2.08 6.42 -17.18
N GLU A 98 1.39 7.09 -18.09
CA GLU A 98 1.04 8.52 -17.95
C GLU A 98 0.15 8.78 -16.73
N GLU A 99 -0.87 7.95 -16.49
CA GLU A 99 -1.72 8.05 -15.31
C GLU A 99 -0.92 7.83 -14.02
N LEU A 100 0.02 6.88 -14.02
CA LEU A 100 0.88 6.61 -12.88
C LEU A 100 1.81 7.79 -12.60
N ILE A 101 2.39 8.43 -13.62
CA ILE A 101 3.21 9.63 -13.45
C ILE A 101 2.39 10.75 -12.81
N LYS A 102 1.18 11.03 -13.30
CA LYS A 102 0.28 12.04 -12.72
C LYS A 102 -0.01 11.76 -11.26
N PHE A 103 -0.33 10.51 -10.93
CA PHE A 103 -0.56 10.08 -9.55
C PHE A 103 0.66 10.30 -8.63
N LEU A 104 1.85 9.92 -9.09
CA LEU A 104 3.08 10.09 -8.30
C LEU A 104 3.42 11.58 -8.10
N GLN A 105 3.22 12.42 -9.11
CA GLN A 105 3.40 13.87 -9.00
C GLN A 105 2.44 14.51 -7.99
N GLU A 106 1.17 14.07 -7.95
CA GLU A 106 0.21 14.55 -6.95
C GLU A 106 0.64 14.23 -5.52
N ILE A 107 1.24 13.05 -5.30
CA ILE A 107 1.78 12.67 -3.99
C ILE A 107 3.01 13.51 -3.64
N ASP A 108 3.91 13.71 -4.60
CA ASP A 108 5.12 14.51 -4.39
C ASP A 108 4.77 15.97 -4.01
N ILE A 109 3.83 16.61 -4.74
CA ILE A 109 3.33 17.95 -4.41
C ILE A 109 2.70 17.99 -3.01
N SER A 110 1.94 16.95 -2.64
CA SER A 110 1.32 16.88 -1.32
C SER A 110 2.36 16.80 -0.20
N ARG A 111 3.51 16.15 -0.45
CA ARG A 111 4.64 16.12 0.50
C ARG A 111 5.29 17.49 0.64
N VAL A 112 5.56 18.19 -0.47
CA VAL A 112 6.18 19.54 -0.46
C VAL A 112 5.34 20.56 0.31
N ILE A 113 4.01 20.57 0.12
CA ILE A 113 3.11 21.48 0.84
C ILE A 113 3.12 21.21 2.36
N MET A 114 3.34 19.97 2.78
CA MET A 114 3.46 19.63 4.20
C MET A 114 4.79 20.07 4.81
N ASP A 115 5.87 20.09 4.01
CA ASP A 115 7.21 20.49 4.46
C ASP A 115 7.36 22.01 4.55
N GLU A 116 6.80 22.77 3.60
CA GLU A 116 6.80 24.24 3.62
C GLU A 116 5.92 24.83 4.75
N GLY A 117 5.00 24.04 5.30
CA GLY A 117 4.15 24.44 6.43
C GLY A 117 4.86 24.45 7.79
N TYR A 118 6.04 23.84 7.93
CA TYR A 118 6.75 23.73 9.20
C TYR A 118 7.75 24.86 9.49
N SER A 119 8.06 25.73 8.52
CA SER A 119 9.02 26.84 8.70
C SER A 119 8.42 28.19 9.12
N GLN A 120 7.11 28.29 9.38
CA GLN A 120 6.48 29.54 9.85
C GLN A 120 5.90 29.51 11.28
N GLN A 121 6.05 28.40 12.03
CA GLN A 121 5.61 28.34 13.44
C GLN A 121 6.74 28.53 14.46
N GLN A 122 7.52 29.59 14.29
CA GLN A 122 8.28 30.21 15.39
C GLN A 122 8.18 31.75 15.35
N CYS A 123 6.96 32.31 15.31
CA CYS A 123 6.68 33.58 15.99
C CYS A 123 5.17 33.85 16.09
N SER A 124 4.74 34.30 17.27
CA SER A 124 3.39 34.76 17.66
C SER A 124 2.27 33.72 17.83
N LYS A 125 2.09 33.35 19.11
CA LYS A 125 0.77 33.02 19.67
C LYS A 125 -0.10 34.28 19.62
N ASN A 126 -1.32 34.19 19.11
CA ASN A 126 -2.53 34.79 19.68
C ASN A 126 -3.78 34.27 18.96
N GLN A 127 -4.81 33.93 19.74
CA GLN A 127 -6.13 33.50 19.28
C GLN A 127 -6.79 34.58 18.41
N THR A 128 -7.34 34.24 17.24
CA THR A 128 -8.77 34.46 16.85
C THR A 128 -9.04 34.11 15.38
N GLU A 129 -10.23 33.52 15.16
CA GLU A 129 -11.06 33.52 13.95
C GLU A 129 -10.60 32.84 12.64
N LEU A 130 -11.34 31.77 12.32
CA LEU A 130 -11.90 31.41 11.00
C LEU A 130 -11.26 32.05 9.75
N ARG A 131 -10.46 31.26 9.01
CA ARG A 131 -10.49 31.32 7.54
C ARG A 131 -9.99 30.03 6.87
N THR A 132 -10.78 29.61 5.91
CA THR A 132 -10.70 28.46 5.01
C THR A 132 -9.37 28.29 4.28
N SER A 133 -8.99 27.05 3.93
CA SER A 133 -8.33 26.78 2.65
C SER A 133 -8.95 25.54 1.97
N LYS A 134 -9.19 25.68 0.67
CA LYS A 134 -10.11 24.90 -0.17
C LYS A 134 -9.58 23.51 -0.60
N THR A 135 -8.49 23.03 0.00
CA THR A 135 -7.79 21.81 -0.43
C THR A 135 -8.42 20.51 0.07
N SER A 136 -9.43 20.57 0.93
CA SER A 136 -9.98 19.37 1.58
C SER A 136 -11.19 18.72 0.89
N ARG A 137 -11.66 19.16 -0.30
CA ARG A 137 -12.81 18.51 -0.96
C ARG A 137 -12.43 17.43 -1.97
N LEU A 138 -11.37 17.63 -2.76
CA LEU A 138 -10.95 16.64 -3.77
C LEU A 138 -10.29 15.41 -3.11
N TRP A 139 -9.46 15.64 -2.10
CA TRP A 139 -8.81 14.58 -1.34
C TRP A 139 -9.83 13.72 -0.55
N PHE A 140 -10.82 14.34 0.10
CA PHE A 140 -11.90 13.60 0.76
C PHE A 140 -12.77 12.82 -0.23
N ASN A 141 -13.07 13.38 -1.40
CA ASN A 141 -13.92 12.71 -2.39
C ASN A 141 -13.21 11.52 -3.06
N CYS A 142 -11.91 11.64 -3.34
CA CYS A 142 -11.10 10.53 -3.87
C CYS A 142 -10.96 9.40 -2.83
N PHE A 143 -10.66 9.75 -1.57
CA PHE A 143 -10.55 8.79 -0.47
C PHE A 143 -11.87 8.05 -0.18
N LYS A 144 -13.00 8.77 -0.13
CA LYS A 144 -14.34 8.18 0.06
C LYS A 144 -14.78 7.27 -1.10
N SER A 145 -14.33 7.55 -2.32
CA SER A 145 -14.64 6.72 -3.50
C SER A 145 -13.93 5.37 -3.43
N LEU A 146 -12.67 5.32 -2.96
CA LEU A 146 -11.94 4.07 -2.75
C LEU A 146 -12.53 3.24 -1.58
N GLU A 147 -12.88 3.89 -0.48
CA GLU A 147 -13.45 3.21 0.70
C GLU A 147 -14.85 2.60 0.42
N SER A 148 -15.59 3.20 -0.52
CA SER A 148 -16.89 2.69 -0.98
C SER A 148 -16.78 1.46 -1.90
N ARG A 149 -15.63 1.25 -2.56
CA ARG A 149 -15.38 0.05 -3.37
C ARG A 149 -14.98 -1.15 -2.51
N GLN A 150 -14.26 -0.93 -1.41
CA GLN A 150 -13.84 -2.01 -0.50
C GLN A 150 -15.00 -2.62 0.32
N ASN A 151 -16.07 -1.85 0.55
CA ASN A 151 -17.27 -2.33 1.27
C ASN A 151 -18.33 -3.01 0.39
N ARG A 152 -18.14 -3.11 -0.93
CA ARG A 152 -19.11 -3.77 -1.83
C ARG A 152 -18.86 -5.28 -2.00
N SER A 153 -17.66 -5.77 -1.66
CA SER A 153 -17.31 -7.21 -1.75
C SER A 153 -17.53 -8.02 -0.47
N ARG A 154 -18.20 -7.49 0.57
CA ARG A 154 -18.66 -8.26 1.74
C ARG A 154 -20.18 -8.43 1.81
N LYS A 155 -20.81 -8.71 0.67
CA LYS A 155 -22.21 -9.18 0.61
C LYS A 155 -22.35 -10.35 -0.36
N VAL A 156 -21.59 -11.42 -0.12
CA VAL A 156 -21.89 -12.75 -0.66
C VAL A 156 -22.02 -13.72 0.51
N GLN A 157 -23.29 -13.97 0.83
CA GLN A 157 -23.92 -15.14 1.45
C GLN A 157 -23.24 -15.85 2.64
N ILE A 158 -23.86 -15.68 3.82
CA ILE A 158 -23.99 -16.78 4.78
C ILE A 158 -25.49 -16.99 5.01
N THR A 159 -26.01 -18.05 4.41
CA THR A 159 -27.37 -18.56 4.64
C THR A 159 -27.46 -19.10 6.08
N LYS A 160 -28.53 -18.75 6.79
CA LYS A 160 -28.83 -19.30 8.12
C LYS A 160 -29.35 -20.73 7.98
N PRO A 161 -28.91 -21.71 8.78
CA PRO A 161 -29.55 -23.02 8.84
C PRO A 161 -30.93 -22.92 9.48
N GLN A 162 -31.91 -23.62 8.89
CA GLN A 162 -33.27 -23.74 9.40
C GLN A 162 -33.27 -24.48 10.75
N LYS A 163 -34.00 -23.94 11.74
CA LYS A 163 -34.30 -24.64 12.99
C LYS A 163 -35.35 -25.72 12.71
N MET A 164 -34.99 -26.98 12.96
CA MET A 164 -35.97 -28.07 13.07
C MET A 164 -36.75 -27.93 14.38
N SER A 165 -38.07 -27.97 14.25
CA SER A 165 -39.06 -28.08 15.33
C SER A 165 -38.91 -29.41 16.07
N LYS A 166 -38.91 -29.37 17.41
CA LYS A 166 -39.26 -30.52 18.24
C LYS A 166 -40.63 -30.23 18.85
N THR A 167 -41.58 -31.10 18.52
CA THR A 167 -42.85 -31.31 19.23
C THR A 167 -42.57 -32.17 20.46
#